data_AF-A0A6P0X1X5-F1
#
_entry.id   AF-A0A6P0X1X5-F1
#
_cell.length_a   1.000
_cell.length_b   1.000
_cell.length_c   1.000
_cell.angle_alpha   90.00
_cell.angle_beta   90.00
_cell.angle_gamma   90.00
#
_symmetry.space_group_name_H-M   'P 1'
#
loop_
_entity.id
_entity.type
_entity.pdbx_description
1 polymer ?
#
loop_
_entity_poly.entity_id
_entity_poly.type
_entity_poly.pdbx_seq_one_letter_code
_entity_poly.pdbx_strand_id
1 'polypeptide(L)' 'SLAELRQAAEVACRENSDIHHLPFSVTPEQLMAAMVSTTTPVDRIQGIVDCKF' A
#
# COMPACT_ATOMS: atom_id res chain seq x y z
N SER A 1 10.02 -6.03 7.69
CA SER A 1 10.88 -5.11 8.47
C SER A 1 10.65 -3.68 8.03
N LEU A 2 11.02 -2.66 8.83
CA LEU A 2 10.84 -1.25 8.44
C LEU A 2 11.66 -0.87 7.21
N ALA A 3 12.84 -1.48 7.03
CA ALA A 3 13.69 -1.25 5.87
C ALA A 3 13.03 -1.72 4.56
N GLU A 4 12.31 -2.84 4.58
CA GLU A 4 11.57 -3.35 3.42
C GLU A 4 10.36 -2.46 3.07
N LEU A 5 9.68 -1.90 4.08
CA LEU A 5 8.60 -0.93 3.86
C LEU A 5 9.09 0.34 3.17
N ARG A 6 10.24 0.86 3.62
CA ARG A 6 10.90 2.01 2.97
C ARG A 6 11.23 1.69 1.51
N GLN A 7 11.80 0.52 1.24
CA GLN A 7 12.13 0.09 -0.11
C GLN A 7 10.88 -0.04 -1.00
N ALA A 8 9.79 -0.60 -0.46
CA ALA A 8 8.53 -0.70 -1.17
C ALA A 8 7.94 0.69 -1.49
N ALA A 9 8.02 1.63 -0.54
CA ALA A 9 7.57 3.00 -0.76
C ALA A 9 8.41 3.73 -1.84
N GLU A 10 9.74 3.56 -1.82
CA GLU A 10 10.62 4.09 -2.88
C GLU A 10 10.28 3.53 -4.25
N VAL A 11 9.99 2.23 -4.35
CA VAL A 11 9.60 1.58 -5.61
C VAL A 11 8.27 2.10 -6.13
N ALA A 12 7.28 2.30 -5.25
CA ALA A 12 5.96 2.83 -5.60
C ALA A 12 6.00 4.31 -6.02
N CYS A 13 7.03 5.06 -5.63
CA CYS A 13 7.23 6.46 -6.00
C CYS A 13 8.14 6.66 -7.24
N ARG A 14 8.56 5.59 -7.92
CA ARG A 14 9.41 5.71 -9.13
C ARG A 14 8.67 6.40 -10.28
N GLU A 15 9.43 6.94 -11.21
CA GLU A 15 8.88 7.48 -12.47
C GLU A 15 8.08 6.37 -13.19
N ASN A 16 6.89 6.73 -13.70
CA ASN A 16 5.89 5.82 -14.28
C ASN A 16 5.13 4.90 -13.31
N SER A 17 5.24 5.08 -11.99
CA SER A 17 4.35 4.39 -11.05
C SER A 17 2.97 5.04 -10.98
N ASP A 18 1.93 4.23 -10.74
CA ASP A 18 0.52 4.70 -10.71
C ASP A 18 0.25 5.81 -9.69
N ILE A 19 1.11 5.94 -8.67
CA ILE A 19 0.99 6.97 -7.63
C ILE A 19 1.02 8.40 -8.20
N HIS A 20 1.62 8.60 -9.38
CA HIS A 20 1.70 9.89 -10.05
C HIS A 20 0.39 10.30 -10.73
N HIS A 21 -0.59 9.40 -10.85
CA HIS A 21 -1.93 9.73 -11.36
C HIS A 21 -2.83 10.38 -10.30
N LEU A 22 -2.37 10.46 -9.05
CA LEU A 22 -3.11 11.11 -7.98
C LEU A 22 -3.13 12.64 -8.19
N PRO A 23 -4.19 13.33 -7.75
CA PRO A 23 -4.32 14.79 -7.89
C PRO A 23 -3.36 15.58 -6.97
N PHE A 24 -2.46 14.89 -6.26
CA PHE A 24 -1.46 15.44 -5.36
C PHE A 24 -0.19 14.58 -5.43
N SER A 25 0.96 15.21 -5.23
CA SER A 25 2.25 14.51 -5.16
C SER A 25 2.39 13.79 -3.82
N VAL A 26 2.90 12.55 -3.85
CA VAL A 26 3.14 11.71 -2.68
C VAL A 26 4.63 11.41 -2.56
N THR A 27 5.23 11.68 -1.39
CA THR A 27 6.61 11.26 -1.11
C THR A 27 6.67 9.86 -0.50
N PRO A 28 7.81 9.14 -0.63
CA PRO A 28 7.99 7.84 0.00
C PRO A 28 7.76 7.85 1.52
N GLU A 29 8.11 8.94 2.20
CA GLU A 29 7.91 9.10 3.65
C GLU A 29 6.43 9.20 4.01
N GLN A 30 5.64 9.95 3.22
CA GLN A 30 4.19 10.05 3.40
C GLN A 30 3.50 8.71 3.15
N LEU A 31 3.94 7.99 2.11
CA LEU A 31 3.44 6.66 1.79
C LEU A 31 3.76 5.65 2.90
N MET A 32 4.99 5.66 3.41
CA MET A 32 5.42 4.80 4.51
C MET A 32 4.63 5.11 5.79
N ALA A 33 4.41 6.38 6.13
CA ALA A 33 3.60 6.78 7.28
C ALA A 33 2.16 6.24 7.17
N ALA A 34 1.56 6.31 5.98
CA ALA A 34 0.24 5.75 5.72
C ALA A 34 0.20 4.22 5.87
N MET A 35 1.21 3.49 5.37
CA MET A 35 1.31 2.02 5.49
C MET A 35 1.50 1.56 6.94
N VAL A 36 2.27 2.30 7.74
CA VAL A 36 2.47 2.00 9.16
C VAL A 36 1.26 2.39 10.00
N SER A 37 0.54 3.44 9.62
CA SER A 37 -0.72 3.84 10.27
C SER A 37 -1.88 2.90 9.92
N THR A 38 -1.87 2.34 8.71
CA THR A 38 -2.90 1.44 8.20
C THR A 38 -2.46 -0.01 8.38
N THR A 39 -2.31 -0.45 9.63
CA THR A 39 -2.17 -1.88 9.92
C THR A 39 -3.55 -2.56 9.94
N THR A 40 -4.35 -2.37 8.90
CA THR A 40 -5.61 -3.10 8.76
C THR A 40 -5.27 -4.58 8.70
N PRO A 41 -5.84 -5.43 9.57
CA PRO A 41 -5.64 -6.86 9.44
C PRO A 41 -6.07 -7.26 8.03
N VAL A 42 -5.11 -7.72 7.23
CA VAL A 42 -5.39 -8.32 5.94
C VAL A 42 -5.99 -9.68 6.26
N ASP A 43 -7.28 -9.69 6.59
CA ASP A 43 -8.02 -10.94 6.68
C ASP A 43 -7.99 -11.50 5.26
N ARG A 44 -7.06 -12.42 5.06
CA ARG A 44 -6.77 -13.02 3.77
C ARG A 44 -8.10 -13.59 3.32
N ILE A 45 -8.66 -13.08 2.21
CA ILE A 45 -9.84 -13.67 1.59
C ILE A 45 -9.43 -15.09 1.17
N GLN A 46 -9.58 -16.02 2.09
CA GLN A 46 -9.25 -17.42 1.96
C GLN A 46 -10.60 -18.12 1.96
N GLY A 47 -11.32 -17.98 0.84
CA GLY A 47 -12.65 -18.56 0.71
C GLY A 47 -13.44 -17.95 -0.43
N ILE A 48 -13.20 -18.41 -1.65
CA ILE A 48 -14.32 -18.67 -2.55
C ILE A 48 -15.09 -19.82 -1.90
N VAL A 49 -16.10 -19.50 -1.07
CA VAL A 49 -17.30 -20.25 -0.60
C VAL A 49 -17.72 -19.53 0.69
N ASP A 50 -18.76 -18.70 0.74
CA ASP A 50 -20.17 -19.08 0.62
C ASP A 50 -20.96 -17.83 0.19
N CYS A 51 -21.46 -17.82 -1.04
CA CYS A 51 -22.61 -17.00 -1.37
C CYS A 51 -23.85 -17.74 -0.86
N LYS A 52 -24.36 -17.38 0.32
CA LYS A 52 -25.77 -17.59 0.64
C LYS A 52 -26.38 -16.33 1.25
N PHE A 53 -27.51 -15.99 0.64
CA PHE A 53 -28.46 -14.92 0.97
C PHE A 53 -28.87 -14.92 2.44
#